data_AF-A0A086W638-F1
#
_entry.id   AF-A0A086W638-F1
#
_cell.length_a   1.000
_cell.length_b   1.000
_cell.length_c   1.000
_cell.angle_alpha   90.00
_cell.angle_beta   90.00
_cell.angle_gamma   90.00
#
_symmetry.space_group_name_H-M   'P 1'
#
loop_
_entity.id
_entity.type
_entity.pdbx_description
1 polymer ?
#
loop_
_entity_poly.entity_id
_entity_poly.type
_entity_poly.pdbx_seq_one_letter_code
_entity_poly.pdbx_strand_id
1 'polypeptide(L)'
;MHAEVLSSDVSRRVKSGAWCVQLRYQYVIDNKAFASSRLSLENRVACYRDKQLAHALLGRFQPGAKVAIRYDPSDPEKSIIDVDGVDCSDLVFLASAIVLLAAGILLLKRGATGSRRQG
;
A
#
# COMPACT_ATOMS: atom_id res chain seq x y z
N MET A 1 -4.13 -0.20 17.88
CA MET A 1 -2.76 -0.11 18.45
C MET A 1 -2.09 1.10 17.85
N HIS A 2 -1.38 1.90 18.63
CA HIS A 2 -0.68 3.09 18.13
C HIS A 2 0.83 2.92 18.21
N ALA A 3 1.52 3.45 17.22
CA ALA A 3 2.96 3.60 17.20
C ALA A 3 3.32 5.08 17.10
N GLU A 4 4.51 5.41 17.60
CA GLU A 4 5.11 6.72 17.47
C GLU A 4 6.18 6.69 16.39
N VAL A 5 6.14 7.66 15.47
CA VAL A 5 7.16 7.81 14.46
C VAL A 5 8.46 8.30 15.09
N LEU A 6 9.55 7.57 14.88
CA LEU A 6 10.90 7.96 15.33
C LEU A 6 11.61 8.83 14.29
N SER A 7 11.57 8.42 13.03
CA SER A 7 12.25 9.14 11.95
C SER A 7 11.56 8.89 10.62
N SER A 8 11.53 9.93 9.78
CA SER A 8 10.95 9.89 8.45
C SER A 8 11.90 10.59 7.48
N ASP A 9 12.23 9.94 6.37
CA ASP A 9 13.16 10.46 5.37
C ASP A 9 12.67 10.16 3.94
N VAL A 10 13.12 10.95 2.97
CA VAL A 10 12.88 10.72 1.55
C VAL A 10 14.20 10.67 0.81
N SER A 11 14.41 9.55 0.12
CA SER A 11 15.58 9.36 -0.73
C SER A 11 15.17 9.12 -2.18
N ARG A 12 15.98 9.61 -3.13
CA ARG A 12 15.76 9.32 -4.55
C ARG A 12 16.54 8.08 -4.97
N ARG A 13 15.86 7.08 -5.54
CA ARG A 13 16.50 5.91 -6.16
C ARG A 13 17.25 6.33 -7.41
N VAL A 14 18.55 6.03 -7.46
CA VAL A 14 19.41 6.34 -8.60
C VAL A 14 18.96 5.64 -9.89
N LYS A 15 18.61 4.34 -9.81
CA LYS A 15 18.25 3.55 -11.00
C LYS A 15 16.90 3.93 -11.63
N SER A 16 15.87 4.15 -10.81
CA SER A 16 14.51 4.41 -11.30
C SER A 16 14.11 5.88 -11.29
N GLY A 17 14.90 6.74 -10.65
CA GLY A 17 14.57 8.14 -10.40
C GLY A 17 13.42 8.36 -9.40
N ALA A 18 12.83 7.29 -8.85
CA ALA A 18 11.70 7.34 -7.93
C ALA A 18 12.11 7.88 -6.56
N TRP A 19 11.20 8.59 -5.90
CA TRP A 19 11.32 9.11 -4.55
C TRP A 19 10.74 8.11 -3.56
N CYS A 20 11.54 7.69 -2.60
CA CYS A 20 11.25 6.60 -1.69
C CYS A 20 11.19 7.12 -0.25
N VAL A 21 10.04 6.93 0.38
CA VAL A 21 9.79 7.29 1.77
C VAL A 21 10.28 6.16 2.67
N GLN A 22 11.17 6.51 3.59
CA GLN A 22 11.68 5.64 4.64
C GLN A 22 11.13 6.11 5.99
N LEU A 23 10.56 5.20 6.75
CA LEU A 23 9.92 5.51 8.02
C LEU A 23 10.38 4.50 9.07
N ARG A 24 10.61 4.97 10.28
CA ARG A 24 10.86 4.13 11.45
C ARG A 24 9.91 4.56 12.55
N TYR A 25 9.28 3.60 13.20
CA TYR A 25 8.32 3.84 14.27
C TYR A 25 8.53 2.82 15.40
N GLN A 26 8.09 3.18 16.59
CA GLN A 26 8.14 2.36 17.78
C GLN A 26 6.76 2.17 18.40
N TYR A 27 6.55 1.05 19.08
CA TYR A 27 5.32 0.72 19.78
C TYR A 27 5.63 -0.17 20.98
N VAL A 28 4.70 -0.24 21.93
CA VAL A 28 4.88 -1.00 23.17
C VAL A 28 3.78 -2.04 23.29
N ILE A 29 4.14 -3.32 23.42
CA ILE A 29 3.24 -4.45 23.68
C ILE A 29 3.68 -5.06 25.01
N ASP A 30 2.77 -5.22 25.96
CA ASP A 30 3.04 -5.85 27.26
C ASP A 30 4.31 -5.30 27.95
N ASN A 31 4.45 -3.97 27.98
CA ASN A 31 5.60 -3.26 28.55
C ASN A 31 6.96 -3.49 27.84
N LYS A 32 6.97 -4.15 26.68
CA LYS A 32 8.15 -4.31 25.81
C LYS A 32 8.06 -3.38 24.62
N ALA A 33 9.11 -2.60 24.39
CA ALA A 33 9.21 -1.71 23.24
C ALA A 33 9.70 -2.50 22.02
N PHE A 34 9.02 -2.30 20.89
CA PHE A 34 9.35 -2.85 19.59
C PHE A 34 9.50 -1.70 18.59
N ALA A 35 10.32 -1.91 17.56
CA ALA A 35 10.53 -0.93 16.50
C ALA A 35 10.44 -1.60 15.13
N SER A 36 9.86 -0.91 14.16
CA SER A 36 9.73 -1.40 12.79
C SER A 36 9.87 -0.27 11.78
N SER A 37 10.16 -0.65 10.54
CA SER A 37 10.22 0.23 9.38
C SER A 37 9.36 -0.26 8.22
N ARG A 38 8.50 -1.25 8.48
CA ARG A 38 7.61 -1.81 7.46
C ARG A 38 6.39 -0.92 7.26
N LEU A 39 6.17 -0.53 6.01
CA LEU A 39 5.00 0.21 5.57
C LEU A 39 3.87 -0.75 5.16
N SER A 40 4.21 -1.92 4.60
CA SER A 40 3.28 -3.00 4.26
C SER A 40 3.91 -4.37 4.51
N LEU A 41 3.14 -5.44 4.26
CA LEU A 41 3.59 -6.83 4.44
C LEU A 41 4.86 -7.13 3.63
N GLU A 42 4.92 -6.66 2.39
CA GLU A 42 6.02 -6.93 1.45
C GLU A 42 7.02 -5.78 1.38
N ASN A 43 6.57 -4.53 1.52
CA ASN A 43 7.43 -3.37 1.31
C ASN A 43 7.83 -2.65 2.61
N ARG A 44 9.15 -2.50 2.79
CA ARG A 44 9.77 -1.65 3.82
C ARG A 44 9.86 -0.17 3.44
N VAL A 45 9.59 0.14 2.17
CA VAL A 45 9.79 1.48 1.59
C VAL A 45 8.69 1.70 0.57
N ALA A 46 8.05 2.87 0.60
CA ALA A 46 7.06 3.27 -0.40
C ALA A 46 7.73 4.22 -1.40
N CYS A 47 7.74 3.86 -2.68
CA CYS A 47 8.42 4.62 -3.72
C CYS A 47 7.44 5.14 -4.76
N TYR A 48 7.54 6.43 -5.08
CA TYR A 48 6.66 7.15 -5.98
C TYR A 48 7.49 7.85 -7.06
N ARG A 49 6.97 7.95 -8.29
CA ARG A 49 7.62 8.74 -9.34
C ARG A 49 7.50 10.24 -9.07
N ASP A 50 6.38 10.64 -8.46
CA ASP A 50 6.13 12.04 -8.11
C ASP A 50 6.81 12.41 -6.78
N LYS A 51 7.64 13.46 -6.84
CA LYS A 51 8.32 14.03 -5.67
C LYS A 51 7.33 14.64 -4.67
N GLN A 52 6.32 15.36 -5.17
CA GLN A 52 5.38 16.06 -4.31
C GLN A 52 4.57 15.08 -3.47
N LEU A 53 4.18 13.95 -4.07
CA LEU A 53 3.45 12.90 -3.37
C LEU A 53 4.30 12.25 -2.26
N ALA A 54 5.57 11.95 -2.53
CA ALA A 54 6.50 11.44 -1.52
C ALA A 54 6.73 12.44 -0.36
N HIS A 55 6.83 13.74 -0.65
CA HIS A 55 6.95 14.78 0.38
C HIS A 55 5.65 14.99 1.16
N ALA A 56 4.48 14.89 0.51
CA ALA A 56 3.19 15.01 1.20
C ALA A 56 2.99 13.90 2.25
N LEU A 57 3.47 12.69 1.96
CA LEU A 57 3.50 11.58 2.91
C LEU A 57 4.39 11.87 4.13
N LEU A 58 5.54 12.50 3.94
CA LEU A 58 6.37 12.94 5.09
C LEU A 58 5.64 13.94 5.99
N GLY A 59 4.80 14.80 5.42
CA GLY A 59 3.97 15.72 6.20
C GLY A 59 3.00 15.01 7.15
N ARG A 60 2.53 13.81 6.77
CA ARG A 60 1.66 12.97 7.60
C ARG A 60 2.44 12.15 8.64
N PHE A 61 3.67 11.78 8.33
CA PHE A 61 4.50 10.88 9.15
C PHE A 61 5.69 11.60 9.79
N GLN A 62 5.46 12.75 10.42
CA GLN A 62 6.53 13.48 11.09
C GLN A 62 6.99 12.74 12.36
N PRO A 63 8.26 12.86 12.78
CA PRO A 63 8.72 12.37 14.08
C PRO A 63 7.80 12.83 15.23
N GLY A 64 7.44 11.92 16.12
CA GLY A 64 6.46 12.12 17.19
C GLY A 64 4.99 11.95 16.76
N ALA A 65 4.70 11.79 15.47
CA ALA A 65 3.34 11.51 15.02
C ALA A 65 2.87 10.14 15.51
N LYS A 66 1.60 10.08 15.96
CA LYS A 66 0.95 8.82 16.32
C LYS A 66 0.28 8.22 15.10
N VAL A 67 0.67 7.01 14.74
CA VAL A 67 0.12 6.26 13.60
C VAL A 67 -0.57 4.99 14.07
N ALA A 68 -1.60 4.56 13.36
CA ALA A 68 -2.20 3.26 13.59
C ALA A 68 -1.29 2.17 13.00
N ILE A 69 -1.09 1.09 13.75
CA ILE A 69 -0.34 -0.07 13.29
C ILE A 69 -1.14 -1.34 13.53
N ARG A 70 -0.86 -2.34 12.70
CA ARG A 70 -1.32 -3.71 12.87
C ARG A 70 -0.10 -4.60 13.07
N TYR A 71 -0.15 -5.50 14.05
CA TYR A 71 0.93 -6.46 14.31
C TYR A 71 0.39 -7.88 14.34
N ASP A 72 1.25 -8.87 14.10
CA ASP A 72 0.93 -10.29 14.28
C ASP A 72 1.05 -10.64 15.78
N PRO A 73 -0.03 -11.08 16.47
CA PRO A 73 0.03 -11.47 17.88
C PRO A 73 0.98 -12.64 18.15
N SER A 74 1.24 -13.49 17.15
CA SER A 74 2.14 -14.64 17.27
C SER A 74 3.61 -14.23 17.09
N ASP A 75 3.86 -13.08 16.46
CA ASP A 75 5.18 -12.53 16.17
C ASP A 75 5.12 -10.99 16.21
N PRO A 76 5.21 -10.38 17.40
CA PRO A 76 5.01 -8.94 17.59
C PRO A 76 6.05 -8.07 16.89
N GLU A 77 7.17 -8.62 16.39
CA GLU A 77 8.12 -7.86 15.56
C GLU A 77 7.57 -7.59 14.15
N LYS A 78 6.58 -8.37 13.70
CA LYS A 78 5.90 -8.17 12.42
C LYS A 78 4.76 -7.18 12.58
N SER A 79 5.10 -5.89 12.50
CA SER A 79 4.12 -4.81 12.38
C SER A 79 4.12 -4.17 11.00
N ILE A 80 2.95 -3.67 10.59
CA ILE A 80 2.72 -2.83 9.41
C ILE A 80 1.94 -1.59 9.80
N ILE A 81 2.12 -0.49 9.07
CA ILE A 81 1.32 0.72 9.26
C ILE A 81 -0.05 0.48 8.63
N ASP A 82 -1.09 0.74 9.42
CA ASP A 82 -2.46 0.73 8.95
C ASP A 82 -2.78 2.13 8.44
N VAL A 83 -2.66 2.33 7.14
CA VAL A 83 -3.11 3.56 6.50
C VAL A 83 -4.61 3.39 6.30
N ASP A 84 -5.41 3.81 7.29
CA ASP A 84 -6.86 3.85 7.15
C ASP A 84 -7.24 4.69 5.91
N GLY A 85 -7.57 4.01 4.81
CA GLY A 85 -8.00 4.66 3.57
C GLY A 85 -7.87 3.73 2.38
N VAL A 86 -9.01 3.42 1.75
CA VAL A 86 -9.00 2.86 0.39
C VAL A 86 -8.36 3.90 -0.52
N ASP A 87 -7.13 3.64 -0.98
CA ASP A 87 -6.45 4.53 -1.91
C ASP A 87 -7.19 4.57 -3.26
N CYS A 88 -7.12 5.70 -3.97
CA CYS A 88 -7.69 5.81 -5.31
C CYS A 88 -7.16 4.72 -6.27
N SER A 89 -5.95 4.22 -6.04
CA SER A 89 -5.38 3.10 -6.80
C SER A 89 -6.18 1.82 -6.63
N ASP A 90 -6.62 1.49 -5.42
CA ASP A 90 -7.42 0.29 -5.15
C ASP A 90 -8.76 0.33 -5.88
N LEU A 91 -9.40 1.50 -5.93
CA LEU A 91 -10.63 1.69 -6.70
C LEU A 91 -10.40 1.55 -8.20
N VAL A 92 -9.29 2.05 -8.73
CA VAL A 92 -8.93 1.90 -10.16
C VAL A 92 -8.65 0.44 -10.50
N PHE A 93 -7.91 -0.28 -9.65
CA PHE A 93 -7.67 -1.71 -9.84
C PHE A 93 -8.98 -2.50 -9.81
N LEU A 94 -9.84 -2.24 -8.83
CA LEU A 94 -11.15 -2.87 -8.74
C LEU A 94 -12.02 -2.59 -9.98
N ALA A 95 -12.09 -1.33 -10.41
CA ALA A 95 -12.82 -0.93 -11.61
C ALA A 95 -12.27 -1.63 -12.87
N SER A 96 -10.94 -1.70 -13.01
CA SER A 96 -10.30 -2.38 -14.15
C SER A 96 -10.62 -3.87 -14.18
N ALA A 97 -10.64 -4.54 -13.02
CA ALA A 97 -10.97 -5.95 -12.90
C ALA A 97 -12.44 -6.21 -13.32
N ILE A 98 -13.37 -5.35 -12.89
CA ILE A 98 -14.78 -5.42 -13.27
C ILE A 98 -14.95 -5.23 -14.78
N VAL A 99 -14.26 -4.25 -15.39
CA VAL A 99 -14.34 -3.99 -16.83
C VAL A 99 -13.81 -5.18 -17.63
N LEU A 100 -12.67 -5.75 -17.23
CA LEU A 100 -12.09 -6.92 -17.90
C LEU A 100 -12.99 -8.15 -17.78
N LEU A 101 -13.58 -8.39 -16.60
CA LEU A 101 -14.56 -9.45 -16.38
C LEU A 101 -15.81 -9.25 -17.27
N ALA A 102 -16.37 -8.04 -17.30
CA ALA A 102 -17.53 -7.72 -18.13
C ALA A 102 -17.23 -7.88 -19.62
N ALA A 103 -16.07 -7.41 -20.09
CA ALA A 103 -15.62 -7.58 -21.47
C ALA A 103 -15.45 -9.06 -21.82
N GLY A 104 -14.85 -9.86 -20.94
CA GLY A 104 -14.73 -11.30 -21.10
C GLY A 104 -16.09 -12.00 -21.25
N ILE A 105 -17.04 -11.69 -20.37
CA ILE A 105 -18.41 -12.23 -20.42
C ILE A 105 -19.12 -11.84 -21.73
N LEU A 106 -18.98 -10.58 -22.17
CA LEU A 106 -19.58 -10.09 -23.42
C LEU A 106 -18.98 -10.76 -24.65
N LEU A 107 -17.66 -10.98 -24.68
CA LEU A 107 -16.99 -11.71 -25.77
C LEU A 107 -17.43 -13.16 -25.83
N LEU A 108 -17.55 -13.84 -24.69
CA LEU A 108 -18.09 -15.21 -24.62
C LEU A 108 -19.53 -15.29 -25.11
N LYS A 109 -20.38 -14.33 -24.72
CA LYS A 109 -21.77 -14.24 -25.20
C LYS A 109 -21.86 -13.97 -26.71
N ARG A 110 -21.01 -13.09 -27.25
CA ARG A 110 -20.97 -12.79 -28.69
C ARG A 110 -20.45 -13.98 -29.51
N GLY A 111 -19.42 -14.67 -29.01
CA GLY A 111 -18.90 -15.89 -29.62
C GLY A 111 -19.92 -17.03 -29.63
N ALA A 112 -20.67 -17.22 -28.55
CA ALA A 112 -21.73 -18.22 -28.46
C ALA A 112 -22.93 -17.94 -29.38
N THR A 113 -23.18 -16.66 -29.72
CA THR A 113 -24.31 -16.26 -30.58
C THR A 113 -23.96 -16.30 -32.08
N GLY A 114 -22.68 -16.18 -32.44
CA GLY A 114 -22.22 -16.16 -33.85
C GLY A 114 -22.17 -17.53 -34.55
N SER A 115 -22.19 -18.64 -33.81
CA SER A 115 -22.00 -20.00 -34.37
C SER A 115 -23.29 -20.67 -34.89
N ARG A 116 -24.46 -20.04 -34.74
CA ARG A 116 -25.77 -20.64 -35.10
C ARG A 116 -26.37 -20.07 -36.41
N ARG A 117 -25.54 -19.71 -37.39
CA ARG A 117 -25.98 -19.18 -38.70
C ARG A 117 -25.21 -19.71 -39.92
N GLN A 118 -24.57 -20.87 -39.80
CA GLN A 118 -24.06 -21.64 -40.95
C GLN A 118 -24.44 -23.12 -40.75
N GLY A 119 -25.65 -23.45 -41.18
CA GLY A 119 -26.24 -24.79 -41.22
C GLY A 119 -27.46 -24.73 -42.10
#